data_AF-A0A7S0T7I4-F1
#
_entry.id   AF-A0A7S0T7I4-F1
#
_cell.length_a   1.000
_cell.length_b   1.000
_cell.length_c   1.000
_cell.angle_alpha   90.00
_cell.angle_beta   90.00
_cell.angle_gamma   90.00
#
_symmetry.space_group_name_H-M   'P 1'
#
loop_
_entity.id
_entity.type
_entity.pdbx_description
1 polymer ?
#
loop_
_entity_poly.entity_id
_entity_poly.type
_entity_poly.pdbx_seq_one_letter_code
_entity_poly.pdbx_strand_id
1 'polypeptide(L)'
;SEAGTAIAFFLHHAATLDKAAIGTVLGDPGPLAHETLNAFAEVFDFRGRSFVSALRAFLESFVLPGEAQKIERIMECFAKHYYVQNKDNQECEAYNSDSVVFVLSYSVIMLNTDLHNTSVQRKMTIDDFLRNNAGINDGNNISESVLRKIFNYI
;
A
#
# COMPACT_ATOMS: atom_id res chain seq x y z
N SER A 1 6.13 -19.39 -8.25
CA SER A 1 6.37 -20.39 -9.31
C SER A 1 6.50 -19.68 -10.66
N GLU A 2 6.93 -20.39 -11.71
CA GLU A 2 6.91 -19.87 -13.09
C GLU A 2 5.51 -19.38 -13.52
N ALA A 3 4.45 -20.08 -13.07
CA ALA A 3 3.07 -19.71 -13.35
C ALA A 3 2.68 -18.36 -12.73
N GLY A 4 2.98 -18.14 -11.45
CA GLY A 4 2.68 -16.87 -10.77
C GLY A 4 3.39 -15.68 -11.42
N THR A 5 4.68 -15.85 -11.78
CA THR A 5 5.45 -14.81 -12.48
C THR A 5 4.90 -14.51 -13.88
N ALA A 6 4.52 -15.53 -14.64
CA ALA A 6 3.93 -15.36 -15.96
C ALA A 6 2.58 -14.62 -15.90
N ILE A 7 1.73 -14.96 -14.94
CA ILE A 7 0.45 -14.28 -14.71
C ILE A 7 0.71 -12.83 -14.30
N ALA A 8 1.60 -12.58 -13.34
CA ALA A 8 1.94 -11.23 -12.89
C ALA A 8 2.43 -10.35 -14.05
N PHE A 9 3.31 -10.88 -14.91
CA PHE A 9 3.78 -10.19 -16.10
C PHE A 9 2.62 -9.84 -17.05
N PHE A 10 1.71 -10.79 -17.29
CA PHE A 10 0.53 -10.57 -18.12
C PHE A 10 -0.40 -9.49 -17.53
N LEU A 11 -0.71 -9.57 -16.23
CA LEU A 11 -1.57 -8.59 -15.54
C LEU A 11 -0.98 -7.18 -15.57
N HIS A 12 0.34 -7.04 -15.48
CA HIS A 12 1.00 -5.72 -15.48
C HIS A 12 1.07 -5.06 -16.86
N HIS A 13 1.25 -5.85 -17.94
CA HIS A 13 1.51 -5.31 -19.28
C HIS A 13 0.30 -5.31 -20.22
N ALA A 14 -0.75 -6.07 -19.91
CA ALA A 14 -1.94 -6.13 -20.75
C ALA A 14 -2.84 -4.91 -20.51
N ALA A 15 -2.58 -3.83 -21.26
CA ALA A 15 -3.25 -2.53 -21.14
C ALA A 15 -4.79 -2.56 -21.30
N THR A 16 -5.36 -3.63 -21.84
CA THR A 16 -6.80 -3.78 -22.09
C THR A 16 -7.54 -4.57 -21.01
N LEU A 17 -6.85 -5.06 -19.98
CA LEU A 17 -7.50 -5.81 -18.91
C LEU A 17 -8.33 -4.89 -18.01
N ASP A 18 -9.45 -5.42 -17.53
CA ASP A 18 -10.26 -4.75 -16.52
C ASP A 18 -9.50 -4.70 -15.19
N LYS A 19 -9.22 -3.49 -14.71
CA LYS A 19 -8.52 -3.26 -13.44
C LYS A 19 -9.25 -3.83 -12.23
N ALA A 20 -10.58 -3.97 -12.27
CA ALA A 20 -11.33 -4.62 -11.20
C ALA A 20 -11.12 -6.13 -11.18
N ALA A 21 -11.06 -6.77 -12.36
CA ALA A 21 -10.70 -8.17 -12.47
C ALA A 21 -9.27 -8.44 -11.98
N ILE A 22 -8.31 -7.56 -12.29
CA ILE A 22 -6.93 -7.66 -11.79
C ILE A 22 -6.93 -7.66 -10.25
N GLY A 23 -7.59 -6.68 -9.62
CA GLY A 23 -7.67 -6.60 -8.17
C GLY A 23 -8.33 -7.83 -7.53
N THR A 24 -9.35 -8.38 -8.19
CA THR A 24 -10.03 -9.62 -7.75
C THR A 24 -9.07 -10.80 -7.70
N VAL A 25 -8.31 -11.02 -8.79
CA VAL A 25 -7.32 -12.10 -8.89
C VAL A 25 -6.20 -11.93 -7.87
N LEU A 26 -5.68 -10.72 -7.73
CA LEU A 26 -4.58 -10.42 -6.81
C LEU A 26 -4.99 -10.59 -5.33
N GLY A 27 -6.24 -10.30 -4.98
CA GLY A 27 -6.74 -10.40 -3.62
C GLY A 27 -7.16 -11.80 -3.18
N ASP A 28 -7.23 -12.77 -4.08
CA ASP A 28 -7.73 -14.11 -3.78
C ASP A 28 -6.81 -14.88 -2.80
N PRO A 29 -7.38 -15.76 -1.95
CA PRO A 29 -6.63 -16.44 -0.89
C PRO A 29 -5.82 -17.65 -1.38
N GLY A 30 -5.96 -18.04 -2.65
CA GLY A 30 -5.32 -19.24 -3.19
C GLY A 30 -3.79 -19.12 -3.31
N PRO A 31 -3.04 -20.22 -3.24
CA PRO A 31 -1.57 -20.21 -3.37
C PRO A 31 -1.09 -19.53 -4.66
N LEU A 32 -1.77 -19.79 -5.79
CA LEU A 32 -1.44 -19.17 -7.07
C LEU A 32 -1.69 -17.65 -7.06
N ALA A 33 -2.76 -17.18 -6.42
CA ALA A 33 -3.04 -15.76 -6.28
C ALA A 33 -1.99 -15.09 -5.39
N HIS A 34 -1.61 -15.72 -4.28
CA HIS A 34 -0.52 -15.23 -3.42
C HIS A 34 0.81 -15.12 -4.19
N GLU A 35 1.20 -16.16 -4.94
CA GLU A 35 2.40 -16.13 -5.77
C GLU A 35 2.34 -15.06 -6.85
N THR A 36 1.18 -14.92 -7.50
CA THR A 36 0.94 -13.88 -8.51
C THR A 36 1.06 -12.50 -7.91
N LEU A 37 0.47 -12.25 -6.73
CA LEU A 37 0.53 -10.97 -6.03
C LEU A 37 1.96 -10.59 -5.62
N ASN A 38 2.73 -11.53 -5.07
CA ASN A 38 4.15 -11.26 -4.76
C ASN A 38 4.92 -10.93 -6.04
N ALA A 39 4.80 -11.75 -7.08
CA ALA A 39 5.49 -11.51 -8.36
C ALA A 39 5.03 -10.20 -9.03
N PHE A 40 3.77 -9.81 -8.87
CA PHE A 40 3.22 -8.55 -9.38
C PHE A 40 3.83 -7.34 -8.66
N ALA A 41 3.95 -7.41 -7.33
CA ALA A 41 4.60 -6.37 -6.54
C ALA A 41 6.11 -6.25 -6.84
N GLU A 42 6.79 -7.33 -7.18
CA GLU A 42 8.21 -7.33 -7.60
C GLU A 42 8.47 -6.55 -8.90
N VAL A 43 7.48 -6.39 -9.77
CA VAL A 43 7.61 -5.60 -11.00
C VAL A 43 7.79 -4.10 -10.69
N PHE A 44 7.33 -3.64 -9.52
CA PHE A 44 7.44 -2.25 -9.12
C PHE A 44 8.81 -1.95 -8.52
N ASP A 45 9.49 -0.96 -9.10
CA ASP A 45 10.69 -0.39 -8.51
C ASP A 45 10.32 0.70 -7.49
N PHE A 46 10.31 0.32 -6.21
CA PHE A 46 10.05 1.20 -5.08
C PHE A 46 11.30 1.89 -4.52
N ARG A 47 12.49 1.55 -5.01
CA ARG A 47 13.75 2.05 -4.44
C ARG A 47 13.84 3.57 -4.55
N GLY A 48 14.07 4.23 -3.41
CA GLY A 48 14.19 5.68 -3.33
C GLY A 48 12.90 6.44 -3.62
N ARG A 49 11.76 5.74 -3.74
CA ARG A 49 10.45 6.39 -3.83
C ARG A 49 9.93 6.61 -2.43
N SER A 50 9.27 7.76 -2.23
CA SER A 50 8.50 7.98 -1.02
C SER A 50 7.34 6.98 -0.93
N PHE A 51 6.95 6.66 0.30
CA PHE A 51 5.86 5.75 0.61
C PHE A 51 4.60 6.04 -0.21
N VAL A 52 4.19 7.31 -0.27
CA VAL A 52 2.98 7.73 -0.97
C VAL A 52 3.10 7.53 -2.47
N SER A 53 4.26 7.87 -3.06
CA SER A 53 4.47 7.68 -4.49
C SER A 53 4.47 6.20 -4.86
N ALA A 54 5.06 5.34 -4.02
CA ALA A 54 5.05 3.90 -4.20
C ALA A 54 3.64 3.32 -4.08
N LEU A 55 2.91 3.68 -3.02
CA LEU A 55 1.54 3.21 -2.78
C LEU A 55 0.60 3.62 -3.92
N ARG A 56 0.69 4.87 -4.38
CA ARG A 56 -0.10 5.35 -5.52
C ARG A 56 0.23 4.58 -6.79
N ALA A 57 1.50 4.42 -7.13
CA ALA A 57 1.90 3.67 -8.33
C ALA A 57 1.36 2.23 -8.29
N PHE A 58 1.41 1.59 -7.11
CA PHE A 58 0.89 0.25 -6.92
C PHE A 58 -0.64 0.20 -7.09
N LEU A 59 -1.38 1.09 -6.40
CA LEU A 59 -2.84 1.11 -6.43
C LEU A 59 -3.45 1.69 -7.72
N GLU A 60 -2.69 2.42 -8.54
CA GLU A 60 -3.16 2.86 -9.86
C GLU A 60 -3.19 1.72 -10.89
N SER A 61 -2.54 0.60 -10.61
CA SER A 61 -2.44 -0.54 -11.53
C SER A 61 -3.67 -1.46 -11.53
N PHE A 62 -4.51 -1.41 -10.48
CA PHE A 62 -5.75 -2.19 -10.36
C PHE A 62 -6.79 -1.47 -9.49
N VAL A 63 -8.02 -1.96 -9.41
CA VAL A 63 -9.02 -1.45 -8.45
C VAL A 63 -8.98 -2.34 -7.21
N LEU A 64 -8.81 -1.74 -6.02
CA LEU A 64 -8.84 -2.49 -4.77
C LEU A 64 -10.18 -3.21 -4.59
N PRO A 65 -10.18 -4.50 -4.20
CA PRO A 65 -11.40 -5.19 -3.81
C PRO A 65 -12.06 -4.54 -2.60
N GLY A 66 -13.38 -4.76 -2.42
CA GLY A 66 -14.12 -4.22 -1.28
C GLY A 66 -14.02 -5.09 -0.02
N GLU A 67 -13.61 -6.35 -0.15
CA GLU A 67 -13.53 -7.29 0.95
C GLU A 67 -12.30 -7.04 1.81
N ALA A 68 -12.51 -6.80 3.11
CA ALA A 68 -11.43 -6.45 4.06
C ALA A 68 -10.22 -7.40 4.00
N GLN A 69 -10.47 -8.72 3.95
CA GLN A 69 -9.41 -9.72 3.90
C GLN A 69 -8.60 -9.67 2.58
N LYS A 70 -9.21 -9.26 1.46
CA LYS A 70 -8.48 -9.11 0.19
C LYS A 70 -7.60 -7.86 0.22
N ILE A 71 -8.14 -6.76 0.75
CA ILE A 71 -7.37 -5.52 0.97
C ILE A 71 -6.16 -5.81 1.87
N GLU A 72 -6.35 -6.58 2.94
CA GLU A 72 -5.30 -6.98 3.88
C GLU A 72 -4.13 -7.64 3.17
N ARG A 73 -4.37 -8.71 2.42
CA ARG A 73 -3.32 -9.43 1.67
C ARG A 73 -2.56 -8.52 0.70
N ILE A 74 -3.29 -7.65 0.00
CA ILE A 74 -2.68 -6.73 -0.98
C ILE A 74 -1.80 -5.70 -0.25
N MET A 75 -2.26 -5.17 0.88
CA MET A 75 -1.51 -4.18 1.67
C MET A 75 -0.31 -4.80 2.38
N GLU A 76 -0.42 -6.03 2.91
CA GLU A 76 0.71 -6.77 3.47
C GLU A 76 1.79 -7.00 2.42
N CYS A 77 1.39 -7.43 1.21
CA CYS A 77 2.31 -7.61 0.09
C CYS A 77 3.02 -6.30 -0.26
N PHE A 78 2.26 -5.22 -0.46
CA PHE A 78 2.83 -3.90 -0.74
C PHE A 78 3.84 -3.48 0.34
N ALA A 79 3.46 -3.58 1.61
CA ALA A 79 4.29 -3.16 2.74
C ALA A 79 5.61 -3.93 2.80
N LYS A 80 5.55 -5.26 2.63
CA LYS A 80 6.73 -6.12 2.57
C LYS A 80 7.67 -5.71 1.44
N HIS A 81 7.16 -5.55 0.22
CA HIS A 81 7.99 -5.19 -0.94
C HIS A 81 8.55 -3.77 -0.84
N TYR A 82 7.74 -2.80 -0.38
CA TYR A 82 8.22 -1.43 -0.15
C TYR A 82 9.33 -1.38 0.90
N TYR A 83 9.13 -2.05 2.03
CA TYR A 83 10.12 -2.11 3.12
C TYR A 83 11.41 -2.77 2.65
N VAL A 84 11.34 -3.96 2.06
CA VAL A 84 12.54 -4.70 1.59
C VAL A 84 13.33 -3.91 0.54
N GLN A 85 12.67 -3.16 -0.34
CA GLN A 85 13.34 -2.36 -1.36
C GLN A 85 13.95 -1.06 -0.81
N ASN A 86 13.51 -0.59 0.36
CA ASN A 86 13.95 0.69 0.92
C ASN A 86 14.70 0.60 2.25
N LYS A 87 14.71 -0.55 2.95
CA LYS A 87 15.30 -0.73 4.30
C LYS A 87 16.76 -0.25 4.45
N ASP A 88 17.51 -0.20 3.34
CA ASP A 88 18.93 0.20 3.32
C ASP A 88 19.14 1.65 2.84
N ASN A 89 18.06 2.43 2.65
CA ASN A 89 18.10 3.82 2.18
C ASN A 89 17.35 4.78 3.12
N GLN A 90 17.57 6.09 2.92
CA GLN A 90 17.02 7.15 3.78
C GLN A 90 15.48 7.19 3.82
N GLU A 91 14.77 6.66 2.81
CA GLU A 91 13.31 6.64 2.81
C GLU A 91 12.74 5.65 3.84
N CYS A 92 13.53 4.66 4.30
CA CYS A 92 13.12 3.67 5.29
C CYS A 92 13.70 3.90 6.69
N GLU A 93 14.58 4.90 6.88
CA GLU A 93 14.97 5.36 8.24
C GLU A 93 13.75 5.80 9.07
N ALA A 94 12.61 6.06 8.41
CA ALA A 94 11.34 6.39 9.05
C ALA A 94 10.53 5.18 9.54
N TYR A 95 10.87 3.94 9.16
CA TYR A 95 10.05 2.74 9.42
C TYR A 95 10.90 1.58 9.95
N ASN A 96 10.53 1.02 11.09
CA ASN A 96 11.29 -0.04 11.76
C ASN A 96 11.03 -1.45 11.21
N SER A 97 9.90 -1.66 10.55
CA SER A 97 9.50 -2.95 9.97
C SER A 97 8.47 -2.79 8.85
N ASP A 98 8.27 -3.87 8.08
CA ASP A 98 7.16 -3.99 7.13
C ASP A 98 5.80 -3.88 7.81
N SER A 99 5.70 -4.31 9.07
CA SER A 99 4.48 -4.18 9.88
C SER A 99 4.09 -2.72 10.12
N VAL A 100 5.08 -1.84 10.32
CA VAL A 100 4.85 -0.38 10.42
C VAL A 100 4.33 0.18 9.10
N VAL A 101 4.93 -0.23 7.97
CA VAL A 101 4.51 0.20 6.62
C VAL A 101 3.09 -0.28 6.31
N PHE A 102 2.74 -1.48 6.76
CA PHE A 102 1.41 -2.05 6.62
C PHE A 102 0.36 -1.26 7.40
N VAL A 103 0.60 -0.98 8.69
CA VAL A 103 -0.29 -0.15 9.52
C VAL A 103 -0.45 1.25 8.92
N LEU A 104 0.64 1.84 8.42
CA LEU A 104 0.59 3.14 7.75
C LEU A 104 -0.23 3.10 6.45
N SER A 105 -0.15 2.01 5.68
CA SER A 105 -0.96 1.83 4.46
C SER A 105 -2.45 1.83 4.76
N TYR A 106 -2.86 1.14 5.83
CA TYR A 106 -4.24 1.20 6.31
C TYR A 106 -4.65 2.59 6.78
N SER A 107 -3.77 3.27 7.51
CA SER A 107 -4.00 4.65 7.94
C SER A 107 -4.26 5.58 6.75
N VAL A 108 -3.53 5.40 5.65
CA VAL A 108 -3.74 6.16 4.40
C VAL A 108 -5.05 5.80 3.71
N ILE A 109 -5.45 4.52 3.66
CA ILE A 109 -6.76 4.13 3.12
C ILE A 109 -7.90 4.74 3.94
N MET A 110 -7.79 4.72 5.27
CA MET A 110 -8.76 5.35 6.17
C MET A 110 -8.82 6.86 5.97
N LEU A 111 -7.65 7.51 5.85
CA LEU A 111 -7.57 8.94 5.56
C LEU A 111 -8.22 9.28 4.22
N ASN A 112 -7.91 8.54 3.14
CA ASN A 112 -8.51 8.76 1.83
C ASN A 112 -10.03 8.57 1.86
N THR A 113 -10.50 7.52 2.56
CA THR A 113 -11.93 7.27 2.75
C THR A 113 -12.59 8.41 3.52
N ASP A 114 -11.97 8.90 4.59
CA ASP A 114 -12.47 10.01 5.39
C ASP A 114 -12.55 11.32 4.58
N LEU A 115 -11.46 11.69 3.90
CA LEU A 115 -11.35 12.95 3.16
C LEU A 115 -12.29 13.00 1.95
N HIS A 116 -12.43 11.91 1.20
CA HIS A 116 -13.18 11.89 -0.06
C HIS A 116 -14.63 11.38 0.05
N ASN A 117 -15.04 10.77 1.17
CA ASN A 117 -16.43 10.35 1.37
C ASN A 117 -17.33 11.54 1.76
N THR A 118 -18.29 11.91 0.90
CA THR A 118 -19.21 13.04 1.13
C THR A 118 -20.11 12.89 2.35
N SER A 119 -20.28 11.67 2.88
CA SER A 119 -21.09 11.41 4.07
C SER A 119 -20.39 11.80 5.38
N VAL A 120 -19.06 11.98 5.36
CA VAL A 120 -18.27 12.38 6.54
C VAL A 120 -18.40 13.89 6.75
N GLN A 121 -19.06 14.29 7.84
CA GLN A 121 -19.34 15.70 8.15
C GLN A 121 -18.13 16.44 8.72
N ARG A 122 -17.39 15.80 9.63
CA ARG A 122 -16.13 16.33 10.20
C ARG A 122 -14.97 15.51 9.66
N LYS A 123 -14.22 16.10 8.74
CA LYS A 123 -13.02 15.51 8.16
C LYS A 123 -11.89 15.42 9.17
N MET A 124 -11.07 14.38 9.04
CA MET A 124 -9.84 14.20 9.78
C MET A 124 -8.90 15.39 9.51
N THR A 125 -8.46 16.07 10.56
CA THR A 125 -7.44 17.11 10.43
C THR A 125 -6.04 16.50 10.41
N ILE A 126 -5.03 17.29 10.05
CA ILE A 126 -3.64 16.85 10.19
C ILE A 126 -3.30 16.47 11.64
N ASP A 127 -3.81 17.19 12.63
CA ASP A 127 -3.56 16.87 14.05
C ASP A 127 -4.30 15.61 14.51
N ASP A 128 -5.46 15.30 13.92
CA ASP A 128 -6.13 14.01 14.08
C ASP A 128 -5.26 12.89 13.48
N PHE A 129 -4.75 13.07 12.25
CA PHE A 129 -3.90 12.09 11.57
C PHE A 129 -2.58 11.83 12.31
N LEU A 130 -1.92 12.87 12.82
CA LEU A 130 -0.70 12.73 13.62
C LEU A 130 -0.94 11.93 14.90
N ARG A 131 -2.06 12.18 15.60
CA ARG A 131 -2.44 11.41 16.80
C ARG A 131 -2.78 9.96 16.48
N ASN A 132 -3.51 9.72 15.39
CA ASN A 132 -3.90 8.37 14.97
C ASN A 132 -2.69 7.49 14.61
N ASN A 133 -1.57 8.10 14.22
CA ASN A 133 -0.33 7.41 13.87
C ASN A 133 0.75 7.53 14.96
N ALA A 134 0.40 7.97 16.17
CA ALA A 134 1.35 8.00 17.28
C ALA A 134 1.70 6.58 17.74
N GLY A 135 2.98 6.29 17.95
CA GLY A 135 3.46 5.00 18.46
C GLY A 135 3.45 3.84 17.45
N ILE A 136 3.03 4.07 16.20
CA ILE A 136 2.90 2.98 15.21
C ILE A 136 4.25 2.42 14.73
N ASN A 137 5.36 3.13 14.98
CA ASN A 137 6.70 2.70 14.59
C ASN A 137 7.34 1.86 15.71
N ASP A 138 6.73 0.73 16.04
CA ASP A 138 7.13 -0.18 17.12
C ASP A 138 7.25 0.53 18.49
N GLY A 139 6.23 1.32 18.83
CA GLY A 139 6.19 2.15 20.06
C GLY A 139 6.82 3.53 19.89
N ASN A 140 7.50 3.80 18.77
CA ASN A 140 8.02 5.12 18.40
C ASN A 140 7.09 5.83 17.42
N ASN A 141 7.41 7.09 17.12
CA ASN A 141 6.68 7.88 16.13
C ASN A 141 7.40 7.88 14.78
N ILE A 142 6.61 7.82 13.70
CA ILE A 142 7.07 8.24 12.38
C ILE A 142 7.27 9.76 12.42
N SER A 143 8.29 10.27 11.72
CA SER A 143 8.54 11.70 11.62
C SER A 143 7.28 12.47 11.21
N GLU A 144 6.95 13.53 11.95
CA GLU A 144 5.82 14.41 11.65
C GLU A 144 5.90 14.96 10.22
N SER A 145 7.11 15.26 9.74
CA SER A 145 7.32 15.74 8.37
C SER A 145 6.85 14.74 7.31
N VAL A 146 7.02 13.43 7.56
CA VAL A 146 6.58 12.35 6.68
C VAL A 146 5.05 12.24 6.72
N LEU A 147 4.45 12.22 7.91
CA LEU A 147 3.00 12.15 8.09
C LEU A 147 2.28 13.37 7.47
N ARG A 148 2.86 14.58 7.59
CA ARG A 148 2.34 15.79 6.94
C ARG A 148 2.41 15.70 5.42
N LYS A 149 3.51 15.18 4.86
CA LYS A 149 3.63 14.95 3.40
C LYS A 149 2.57 13.97 2.91
N ILE A 150 2.31 12.90 3.68
CA ILE A 150 1.25 11.93 3.39
C ILE A 150 -0.11 12.63 3.38
N PHE A 151 -0.45 13.34 4.45
CA PHE A 151 -1.76 14.00 4.58
C PHE A 151 -2.03 15.00 3.47
N ASN A 152 -1.05 15.83 3.10
CA ASN A 152 -1.21 16.85 2.07
C ASN A 152 -1.29 16.28 0.64
N TYR A 153 -0.94 15.01 0.45
CA TYR A 153 -0.93 14.36 -0.85
C TYR A 153 -2.27 13.67 -1.17
N ILE A 154 -3.03 13.28 -0.14
CA ILE A 154 -4.36 12.66 -0.25
C ILE A 154 -5.42 13.74 -0.48
#